data_AF-A0A925SJR0-F1
#
_entry.id   AF-A0A925SJR0-F1
#
_cell.length_a   1.000
_cell.length_b   1.000
_cell.length_c   1.000
_cell.angle_alpha   90.00
_cell.angle_beta   90.00
_cell.angle_gamma   90.00
#
_symmetry.space_group_name_H-M   'P 1'
#
loop_
_entity.id
_entity.type
_entity.pdbx_description
1 polymer ?
#
loop_
_entity_poly.entity_id
_entity_poly.type
_entity_poly.pdbx_seq_one_letter_code
_entity_poly.pdbx_strand_id
1 'polypeptide(L)'
;VAALFGGASLLIVVAAGLFAYNLIVDAKLDFFRKRLESLALSLSQTIEADAIPGLSRRADDGVAWRAEWHGRLMAIVEREPDIDSIYILLKTNQPAQLKFLLDASKASRIAEPGEIYDASELPYMLRAFTRVQVEDRVYEDEFGSTQSAYAPLRTTKGEVVGIVGVDVLAVRIEETRNKVLLFCVALFGVTAGALVLVAYMVRRRVSRPIARVLTATEAITAGRYDMPAGIGGDDEFGVLGRRIDEMAKQLGERERLRTTFGLYVSHGLAQTLLQSEHPPQLGGSECLATVVFCDLANYSRLGECFSPAEIVSLANEYLGAMASIIEGNGGCVLDFNGDGIMAVFGAPVAHADHPGRALRSAIEMQQRMNQLNGEWEARGLAVRWQKAGMEQIILRVGLHTGPVVAGNLGCATRMKYCVMGDTVSVAARLEEMNKELGTRIAMSEDVRQRAGEALSQGFVDCDLRAIRGRNLLVHVFAL
;
A
#
# COMPACT_ATOMS: atom_id res chain seq x y z
N VAL A 1 5.38 -9.67 -8.34
CA VAL A 1 6.04 -10.46 -7.26
C VAL A 1 5.12 -11.54 -6.70
N ALA A 2 3.93 -11.22 -6.16
CA ALA A 2 3.02 -12.23 -5.56
C ALA A 2 2.59 -13.38 -6.50
N ALA A 3 2.33 -13.09 -7.79
CA ALA A 3 1.96 -14.14 -8.75
C ALA A 3 3.11 -15.13 -9.07
N LEU A 4 4.35 -14.63 -9.11
CA LEU A 4 5.55 -15.45 -9.34
C LEU A 4 5.84 -16.37 -8.15
N PHE A 5 5.71 -15.85 -6.92
CA PHE A 5 5.87 -16.66 -5.69
C PHE A 5 4.75 -17.69 -5.50
N GLY A 6 3.52 -17.36 -5.91
CA GLY A 6 2.40 -18.30 -5.88
C GLY A 6 2.61 -19.49 -6.83
N GLY A 7 3.04 -19.22 -8.06
CA GLY A 7 3.32 -20.26 -9.05
C GLY A 7 4.48 -21.19 -8.65
N ALA A 8 5.58 -20.61 -8.16
CA ALA A 8 6.74 -21.39 -7.72
C ALA A 8 6.40 -22.29 -6.52
N SER A 9 5.66 -21.77 -5.53
CA SER A 9 5.22 -22.55 -4.37
C SER A 9 4.34 -23.73 -4.79
N LEU A 10 3.41 -23.52 -5.73
CA LEU A 10 2.52 -24.57 -6.21
C LEU A 10 3.31 -25.69 -6.93
N LEU A 11 4.28 -25.32 -7.77
CA LEU A 11 5.16 -26.29 -8.44
C LEU A 11 5.96 -27.13 -7.45
N ILE A 12 6.47 -26.53 -6.38
CA ILE A 12 7.21 -27.25 -5.33
C ILE A 12 6.30 -28.26 -4.62
N VAL A 13 5.07 -27.87 -4.27
CA VAL A 13 4.12 -28.77 -3.59
C VAL A 13 3.72 -29.94 -4.50
N VAL A 14 3.49 -29.68 -5.79
CA VAL A 14 3.19 -30.73 -6.77
C VAL A 14 4.38 -31.67 -6.95
N ALA A 15 5.59 -31.14 -7.12
CA ALA A 15 6.81 -31.94 -7.28
C ALA A 15 7.10 -32.81 -6.03
N ALA A 16 6.95 -32.23 -4.84
CA ALA A 16 7.10 -32.95 -3.57
C ALA A 16 6.03 -34.05 -3.41
N GLY A 17 4.79 -33.78 -3.81
CA GLY A 17 3.71 -34.77 -3.80
C GLY A 17 3.96 -35.95 -4.73
N LEU A 18 4.43 -35.68 -5.95
CA LEU A 18 4.82 -36.72 -6.92
C LEU A 18 6.01 -37.55 -6.41
N PHE A 19 7.02 -36.89 -5.84
CA PHE A 19 8.17 -37.57 -5.25
C PHE A 19 7.75 -38.48 -4.09
N ALA A 20 6.92 -37.98 -3.17
CA ALA A 20 6.40 -38.77 -2.06
C ALA A 20 5.54 -39.95 -2.51
N TYR A 21 4.69 -39.76 -3.54
CA TYR A 21 3.91 -40.84 -4.13
C TYR A 21 4.82 -41.97 -4.65
N ASN A 22 5.83 -41.62 -5.46
CA ASN A 22 6.76 -42.60 -6.01
C ASN A 22 7.51 -43.33 -4.88
N LEU A 23 8.04 -42.59 -3.90
CA LEU A 23 8.77 -43.16 -2.77
C LEU A 23 7.91 -44.16 -1.95
N ILE A 24 6.65 -43.81 -1.69
CA ILE A 24 5.74 -44.68 -0.90
C ILE A 24 5.36 -45.92 -1.70
N VAL A 25 5.08 -45.79 -3.00
CA VAL A 25 4.76 -46.93 -3.87
C VAL A 25 5.94 -47.87 -3.96
N ASP A 26 7.15 -47.35 -4.23
CA ASP A 26 8.38 -48.15 -4.33
C ASP A 26 8.67 -48.89 -3.02
N ALA A 27 8.57 -48.20 -1.88
CA ALA A 27 8.76 -48.82 -0.57
C ALA A 27 7.75 -49.94 -0.28
N LYS A 28 6.49 -49.79 -0.70
CA LYS A 28 5.48 -50.85 -0.55
C LYS A 28 5.73 -52.04 -1.49
N LEU A 29 6.11 -51.80 -2.74
CA LEU A 29 6.44 -52.86 -3.69
C LEU A 29 7.64 -53.67 -3.23
N ASP A 30 8.69 -53.03 -2.72
CA ASP A 30 9.86 -53.72 -2.16
C ASP A 30 9.50 -54.53 -0.91
N PHE A 31 8.59 -54.02 -0.08
CA PHE A 31 8.06 -54.79 1.05
C PHE A 31 7.31 -56.05 0.58
N PHE A 32 6.44 -55.94 -0.44
CA PHE A 32 5.76 -57.11 -1.03
C PHE A 32 6.75 -58.13 -1.56
N ARG A 33 7.77 -57.71 -2.32
CA ARG A 33 8.80 -58.60 -2.87
C ARG A 33 9.55 -59.36 -1.78
N LYS A 34 10.03 -58.68 -0.74
CA LYS A 34 10.74 -59.34 0.38
C LYS A 34 9.85 -60.31 1.14
N ARG A 35 8.55 -59.99 1.27
CA ARG A 35 7.58 -60.85 1.93
C ARG A 35 7.32 -62.12 1.12
N LEU A 36 7.13 -61.98 -0.19
CA LEU A 36 7.01 -63.09 -1.14
C LEU A 36 8.24 -64.01 -1.07
N GLU A 37 9.45 -63.41 -1.12
CA GLU A 37 10.72 -64.15 -1.01
C GLU A 37 10.81 -64.98 0.28
N SER A 38 10.52 -64.33 1.42
CA SER A 38 10.59 -64.95 2.74
C SER A 38 9.59 -66.11 2.87
N LEU A 39 8.37 -65.93 2.36
CA LEU A 39 7.34 -66.96 2.41
C LEU A 39 7.68 -68.14 1.50
N ALA A 40 8.11 -67.89 0.26
CA ALA A 40 8.54 -68.94 -0.66
C ALA A 40 9.72 -69.74 -0.07
N LEU A 41 10.72 -69.05 0.49
CA LEU A 41 11.86 -69.68 1.16
C LEU A 41 11.42 -70.51 2.38
N SER A 42 10.59 -69.95 3.26
CA SER A 42 10.09 -70.65 4.44
C SER A 42 9.33 -71.92 4.08
N LEU A 43 8.46 -71.85 3.06
CA LEU A 43 7.72 -73.00 2.55
C LEU A 43 8.65 -74.06 1.96
N SER A 44 9.65 -73.64 1.19
CA SER A 44 10.62 -74.56 0.59
C SER A 44 11.44 -75.35 1.62
N GLN A 45 11.64 -74.78 2.81
CA GLN A 45 12.34 -75.42 3.93
C GLN A 45 11.41 -76.27 4.81
N THR A 46 10.12 -75.94 4.84
CA THR A 46 9.13 -76.63 5.67
C THR A 46 8.59 -77.88 4.97
N ILE A 47 8.52 -77.87 3.64
CA ILE A 47 8.09 -79.01 2.84
C ILE A 47 9.26 -80.00 2.71
N GLU A 48 9.15 -81.15 3.36
CA GLU A 48 10.11 -82.23 3.21
C GLU A 48 10.01 -82.85 1.81
N ALA A 49 10.97 -82.53 0.95
CA ALA A 49 10.96 -82.96 -0.45
C ALA A 49 11.02 -84.50 -0.62
N ASP A 50 11.63 -85.22 0.33
CA ASP A 50 11.71 -86.69 0.31
C ASP A 50 10.36 -87.38 0.60
N ALA A 51 9.42 -86.65 1.22
CA ALA A 51 8.06 -87.12 1.50
C ALA A 51 7.10 -86.90 0.31
N ILE A 52 7.56 -86.26 -0.78
CA ILE A 52 6.71 -85.97 -1.95
C ILE A 52 6.34 -87.27 -2.69
N PRO A 53 5.03 -87.53 -2.93
CA PRO A 53 4.57 -88.73 -3.63
C PRO A 53 5.06 -88.78 -5.08
N GLY A 54 5.65 -89.92 -5.49
CA GLY A 54 6.33 -90.10 -6.79
C GLY A 54 7.85 -90.19 -6.68
N LEU A 55 8.43 -89.81 -5.54
CA LEU A 55 9.83 -90.06 -5.14
C LEU A 55 9.96 -91.19 -4.10
N SER A 56 8.86 -91.52 -3.41
CA SER A 56 8.74 -92.62 -2.43
C SER A 56 8.08 -93.90 -3.00
N ARG A 57 8.44 -95.07 -2.45
CA ARG A 57 8.18 -96.44 -3.00
C ARG A 57 6.74 -97.00 -2.91
N ARG A 58 5.69 -96.23 -2.57
CA ARG A 58 4.30 -96.73 -2.43
C ARG A 58 3.26 -95.80 -3.10
N ALA A 59 2.30 -96.39 -3.80
CA ALA A 59 1.35 -95.68 -4.68
C ALA A 59 0.12 -95.07 -3.96
N ASP A 60 -0.27 -95.57 -2.79
CA ASP A 60 -1.46 -95.08 -2.03
C ASP A 60 -1.18 -93.84 -1.17
N ASP A 61 0.09 -93.53 -0.88
CA ASP A 61 0.47 -92.44 0.05
C ASP A 61 0.30 -91.04 -0.56
N GLY A 62 0.00 -90.95 -1.87
CA GLY A 62 0.01 -89.70 -2.61
C GLY A 62 -1.24 -88.84 -2.52
N VAL A 63 -2.40 -89.43 -2.24
CA VAL A 63 -3.66 -88.68 -2.12
C VAL A 63 -3.77 -88.04 -0.74
N ALA A 64 -3.41 -88.78 0.33
CA ALA A 64 -3.45 -88.28 1.70
C ALA A 64 -2.45 -87.12 1.92
N TRP A 65 -1.21 -87.26 1.45
CA TRP A 65 -0.21 -86.19 1.54
C TRP A 65 -0.65 -84.92 0.81
N ARG A 66 -1.21 -85.05 -0.40
CA ARG A 66 -1.72 -83.91 -1.17
C ARG A 66 -2.88 -83.20 -0.46
N ALA A 67 -3.83 -83.95 0.08
CA ALA A 67 -4.95 -83.37 0.82
C ALA A 67 -4.51 -82.60 2.08
N GLU A 68 -3.56 -83.17 2.84
CA GLU A 68 -3.00 -82.53 4.04
C GLU A 68 -2.27 -81.23 3.70
N TRP A 69 -1.34 -81.27 2.73
CA TRP A 69 -0.56 -80.10 2.35
C TRP A 69 -1.39 -79.05 1.64
N HIS A 70 -2.36 -79.43 0.80
CA HIS A 70 -3.30 -78.48 0.23
C HIS A 70 -4.05 -77.70 1.32
N GLY A 71 -4.58 -78.39 2.34
CA GLY A 71 -5.25 -77.72 3.48
C GLY A 71 -4.33 -76.78 4.26
N ARG A 72 -3.06 -77.16 4.47
CA ARG A 72 -2.06 -76.31 5.14
C ARG A 72 -1.72 -75.07 4.31
N LEU A 73 -1.49 -75.22 3.00
CA LEU A 73 -1.18 -74.11 2.11
C LEU A 73 -2.38 -73.18 1.95
N MET A 74 -3.59 -73.73 1.81
CA MET A 74 -4.82 -72.93 1.77
C MET A 74 -5.03 -72.15 3.06
N ALA A 75 -4.75 -72.72 4.24
CA ALA A 75 -4.83 -71.97 5.50
C ALA A 75 -3.86 -70.78 5.54
N ILE A 76 -2.69 -70.88 4.91
CA ILE A 76 -1.74 -69.76 4.76
C ILE A 76 -2.32 -68.72 3.81
N VAL A 77 -2.80 -69.16 2.64
CA VAL A 77 -3.42 -68.30 1.62
C VAL A 77 -4.62 -67.54 2.20
N GLU A 78 -5.51 -68.19 2.94
CA GLU A 78 -6.66 -67.54 3.59
C GLU A 78 -6.25 -66.57 4.69
N ARG A 79 -5.21 -66.91 5.47
CA ARG A 79 -4.72 -66.04 6.55
C ARG A 79 -3.97 -64.82 6.03
N GLU A 80 -3.35 -64.94 4.85
CA GLU A 80 -2.54 -63.88 4.25
C GLU A 80 -3.33 -63.11 3.17
N PRO A 81 -3.75 -61.85 3.46
CA PRO A 81 -4.67 -61.11 2.59
C PRO A 81 -4.04 -60.64 1.27
N ASP A 82 -2.72 -60.75 1.15
CA ASP A 82 -1.96 -60.31 -0.03
C ASP A 82 -1.58 -61.50 -0.93
N ILE A 83 -1.65 -62.73 -0.43
CA ILE A 83 -1.30 -63.94 -1.19
C ILE A 83 -2.55 -64.44 -1.90
N ASP A 84 -2.42 -64.65 -3.20
CA ASP A 84 -3.46 -65.19 -4.06
C ASP A 84 -3.36 -66.72 -4.17
N SER A 85 -2.16 -67.21 -4.45
CA SER A 85 -1.90 -68.64 -4.62
C SER A 85 -0.56 -69.08 -4.02
N ILE A 86 -0.50 -70.35 -3.61
CA ILE A 86 0.72 -71.07 -3.31
C ILE A 86 0.64 -72.43 -4.03
N TYR A 87 1.59 -72.71 -4.91
CA TYR A 87 1.61 -73.95 -5.68
C TYR A 87 2.97 -74.62 -5.65
N ILE A 88 2.97 -75.91 -5.98
CA ILE A 88 4.18 -76.73 -6.07
C ILE A 88 4.26 -77.32 -7.48
N LEU A 89 5.38 -77.06 -8.13
CA LEU A 89 5.71 -77.58 -9.45
C LEU A 89 6.90 -78.53 -9.37
N LEU A 90 6.78 -79.72 -9.94
CA LEU A 90 7.85 -80.71 -10.03
C LEU A 90 8.54 -80.65 -11.38
N LYS A 91 9.84 -80.97 -11.39
CA LYS A 91 10.62 -81.06 -12.63
C LYS A 91 10.17 -82.27 -13.45
N THR A 92 10.08 -82.11 -14.77
CA THR A 92 9.87 -83.22 -15.70
C THR A 92 11.15 -83.55 -16.48
N ASN A 93 11.08 -84.53 -17.37
CA ASN A 93 12.19 -84.88 -18.26
C ASN A 93 12.49 -83.80 -19.31
N GLN A 94 11.56 -82.85 -19.53
CA GLN A 94 11.77 -81.72 -20.44
C GLN A 94 12.14 -80.46 -19.64
N PRO A 95 13.17 -79.68 -20.03
CA PRO A 95 13.72 -78.59 -19.21
C PRO A 95 12.73 -77.45 -18.87
N ALA A 96 11.76 -77.17 -19.73
CA ALA A 96 10.80 -76.07 -19.58
C ALA A 96 9.38 -76.54 -19.25
N GLN A 97 9.12 -77.85 -19.19
CA GLN A 97 7.82 -78.38 -18.78
C GLN A 97 7.88 -78.79 -17.32
N LEU A 98 7.00 -78.21 -16.52
CA LEU A 98 6.85 -78.51 -15.11
C LEU A 98 5.52 -79.23 -14.89
N LYS A 99 5.37 -79.90 -13.75
CA LYS A 99 4.16 -80.65 -13.42
C LYS A 99 3.58 -80.16 -12.11
N PHE A 100 2.32 -79.73 -12.10
CA PHE A 100 1.63 -79.35 -10.88
C PHE A 100 1.51 -80.53 -9.94
N LEU A 101 1.99 -80.37 -8.71
CA LEU A 101 1.77 -81.33 -7.63
C LEU A 101 0.60 -80.88 -6.76
N LEU A 102 0.58 -79.59 -6.43
CA LEU A 102 -0.42 -78.93 -5.62
C LEU A 102 -0.61 -77.51 -6.13
N ASP A 103 -1.85 -77.06 -6.09
CA ASP A 103 -2.22 -75.67 -6.29
C ASP A 103 -3.20 -75.28 -5.17
N ALA A 104 -2.78 -74.36 -4.31
CA ALA A 104 -3.60 -73.79 -3.26
C ALA A 104 -3.87 -72.32 -3.62
N SER A 105 -4.94 -72.08 -4.37
CA SER A 105 -5.23 -70.77 -4.97
C SER A 105 -6.64 -70.26 -4.68
N LYS A 106 -6.75 -68.94 -4.51
CA LYS A 106 -8.03 -68.20 -4.57
C LYS A 106 -8.46 -67.88 -6.00
N ALA A 107 -7.63 -68.20 -7.00
CA ALA A 107 -7.87 -67.88 -8.40
C ALA A 107 -9.09 -68.62 -8.97
N SER A 108 -9.60 -68.08 -10.08
CA SER A 108 -10.78 -68.64 -10.76
C SER A 108 -10.50 -69.98 -11.46
N ARG A 109 -9.23 -70.24 -11.81
CA ARG A 109 -8.75 -71.52 -12.33
C ARG A 109 -7.77 -72.11 -11.33
N ILE A 110 -7.99 -73.37 -10.96
CA ILE A 110 -7.10 -74.14 -10.09
C ILE A 110 -6.51 -75.25 -10.94
N ALA A 111 -5.18 -75.40 -10.93
CA ALA A 111 -4.50 -76.44 -11.69
C ALA A 111 -4.75 -77.83 -11.08
N GLU A 112 -5.00 -78.83 -11.92
CA GLU A 112 -5.19 -80.20 -11.44
C GLU A 112 -3.84 -80.87 -11.12
N PRO A 113 -3.75 -81.70 -10.06
CA PRO A 113 -2.54 -82.45 -9.77
C PRO A 113 -2.11 -83.34 -10.93
N GLY A 114 -1.00 -82.97 -11.55
CA GLY A 114 -0.37 -83.66 -12.66
C GLY A 114 -0.49 -82.96 -14.01
N GLU A 115 -1.21 -81.83 -14.06
CA GLU A 115 -1.24 -80.91 -15.20
C GLU A 115 0.17 -80.41 -15.52
N ILE A 116 0.48 -80.34 -16.81
CA ILE A 116 1.79 -79.88 -17.30
C ILE A 116 1.72 -78.37 -17.51
N TYR A 117 2.66 -77.66 -16.91
CA TYR A 117 2.84 -76.22 -17.05
C TYR A 117 4.02 -75.90 -17.96
N ASP A 118 3.79 -75.05 -18.96
CA ASP A 118 4.85 -74.57 -19.86
C ASP A 118 5.49 -73.30 -19.29
N ALA A 119 6.70 -73.46 -18.74
CA ALA A 119 7.47 -72.36 -18.17
C ALA A 119 8.51 -71.78 -19.15
N SER A 120 8.38 -72.05 -20.46
CA SER A 120 9.36 -71.60 -21.47
C SER A 120 9.51 -70.08 -21.55
N GLU A 121 8.45 -69.33 -21.30
CA GLU A 121 8.44 -67.86 -21.30
C GLU A 121 8.67 -67.24 -19.91
N LEU A 122 8.95 -68.07 -18.88
CA LEU A 122 9.08 -67.64 -17.48
C LEU A 122 10.51 -67.86 -16.94
N PRO A 123 11.46 -66.97 -17.27
CA PRO A 123 12.87 -67.17 -16.95
C PRO A 123 13.20 -67.09 -15.45
N TYR A 124 12.41 -66.40 -14.62
CA TYR A 124 12.65 -66.41 -13.16
C TYR A 124 12.22 -67.73 -12.55
N MET A 125 11.09 -68.30 -13.00
CA MET A 125 10.63 -69.62 -12.55
C MET A 125 11.66 -70.71 -12.86
N LEU A 126 12.21 -70.74 -14.09
CA LEU A 126 13.26 -71.70 -14.45
C LEU A 126 14.57 -71.49 -13.66
N ARG A 127 14.94 -70.24 -13.37
CA ARG A 127 16.10 -69.93 -12.52
C ARG A 127 15.88 -70.29 -11.05
N ALA A 128 14.62 -70.41 -10.61
CA ALA A 128 14.26 -70.70 -9.23
C ALA A 128 14.74 -72.08 -8.75
N PHE A 129 14.93 -73.03 -9.66
CA PHE A 129 15.52 -74.33 -9.35
C PHE A 129 16.95 -74.21 -8.78
N THR A 130 17.66 -73.10 -9.03
CA THR A 130 19.03 -72.90 -8.52
C THR A 130 19.03 -72.15 -7.19
N ARG A 131 18.22 -71.09 -7.07
CA ARG A 131 18.15 -70.18 -5.92
C ARG A 131 16.76 -69.55 -5.85
N VAL A 132 16.38 -68.98 -4.71
CA VAL A 132 15.13 -68.22 -4.61
C VAL A 132 15.12 -67.08 -5.65
N GLN A 133 14.00 -66.91 -6.34
CA GLN A 133 13.78 -65.86 -7.32
C GLN A 133 12.48 -65.12 -6.98
N VAL A 134 12.44 -63.82 -7.20
CA VAL A 134 11.24 -62.98 -7.09
C VAL A 134 11.12 -62.22 -8.39
N GLU A 135 9.92 -62.18 -8.95
CA GLU A 135 9.64 -61.43 -10.16
C GLU A 135 9.75 -59.93 -9.91
N ASP A 136 10.41 -59.23 -10.83
CA ASP A 136 10.60 -57.78 -10.75
C ASP A 136 9.34 -57.01 -11.17
N ARG A 137 8.45 -57.63 -11.94
CA ARG A 137 7.22 -57.01 -12.45
C ARG A 137 6.08 -58.02 -12.43
N VAL A 138 4.87 -57.51 -12.54
CA VAL A 138 3.69 -58.33 -12.83
C VAL A 138 3.85 -58.91 -14.23
N TYR A 139 3.61 -60.22 -14.38
CA TYR A 139 3.50 -60.91 -15.66
C TYR A 139 2.07 -61.47 -15.79
N GLU A 140 1.69 -61.89 -17.00
CA GLU A 140 0.39 -62.48 -17.29
C GLU A 140 0.59 -63.89 -17.84
N ASP A 141 -0.14 -64.84 -17.28
CA ASP A 141 -0.15 -66.23 -17.72
C ASP A 141 -1.58 -66.80 -17.81
N GLU A 142 -1.68 -68.12 -17.99
CA GLU A 142 -2.94 -68.84 -18.12
C GLU A 142 -3.77 -68.92 -16.81
N PHE A 143 -3.23 -68.42 -15.69
CA PHE A 143 -3.86 -68.32 -14.37
C PHE A 143 -4.14 -66.86 -13.96
N GLY A 144 -3.58 -65.87 -14.68
CA GLY A 144 -3.93 -64.45 -14.56
C GLY A 144 -2.71 -63.54 -14.55
N SER A 145 -2.90 -62.27 -14.16
CA SER A 145 -1.78 -61.33 -13.97
C SER A 145 -1.29 -61.37 -12.53
N THR A 146 -0.07 -61.86 -12.30
CA THR A 146 0.49 -62.06 -10.96
C THR A 146 1.93 -61.54 -10.86
N GLN A 147 2.36 -61.33 -9.62
CA GLN A 147 3.77 -61.17 -9.27
C GLN A 147 4.14 -62.28 -8.29
N SER A 148 5.19 -63.02 -8.63
CA SER A 148 5.48 -64.30 -7.98
C SER A 148 6.85 -64.35 -7.35
N ALA A 149 6.98 -65.16 -6.30
CA ALA A 149 8.26 -65.65 -5.83
C ALA A 149 8.33 -67.17 -5.89
N TYR A 150 9.52 -67.65 -6.18
CA TYR A 150 9.79 -69.05 -6.41
C TYR A 150 10.98 -69.51 -5.57
N ALA A 151 10.85 -70.66 -4.91
CA ALA A 151 11.93 -71.25 -4.11
C ALA A 151 12.13 -72.73 -4.43
N PRO A 152 13.38 -73.22 -4.53
CA PRO A 152 13.66 -74.61 -4.90
C PRO A 152 13.34 -75.58 -3.75
N LEU A 153 12.66 -76.67 -4.07
CA LEU A 153 12.47 -77.81 -3.17
C LEU A 153 13.64 -78.78 -3.33
N ARG A 154 14.34 -79.04 -2.22
CA ARG A 154 15.55 -79.87 -2.19
C ARG A 154 15.35 -81.09 -1.29
N THR A 155 15.79 -82.25 -1.78
CA THR A 155 15.88 -83.47 -0.96
C THR A 155 16.96 -83.34 0.11
N THR A 156 16.96 -84.24 1.10
CA THR A 156 18.05 -84.35 2.09
C THR A 156 19.43 -84.55 1.46
N LYS A 157 19.49 -85.06 0.23
CA LYS A 157 20.72 -85.22 -0.57
C LYS A 157 21.11 -83.97 -1.37
N GLY A 158 20.31 -82.90 -1.30
CA GLY A 158 20.53 -81.63 -1.99
C GLY A 158 20.03 -81.59 -3.44
N GLU A 159 19.38 -82.65 -3.92
CA GLU A 159 18.81 -82.71 -5.27
C GLU A 159 17.55 -81.86 -5.37
N VAL A 160 17.43 -81.05 -6.42
CA VAL A 160 16.27 -80.19 -6.64
C VAL A 160 15.20 -80.96 -7.39
N VAL A 161 14.04 -81.16 -6.77
CA VAL A 161 12.94 -81.96 -7.31
C VAL A 161 11.79 -81.12 -7.85
N GLY A 162 11.70 -79.87 -7.42
CA GLY A 162 10.62 -78.96 -7.76
C GLY A 162 10.86 -77.54 -7.25
N ILE A 163 9.83 -76.71 -7.38
CA ILE A 163 9.79 -75.36 -6.83
C ILE A 163 8.43 -75.14 -6.13
N VAL A 164 8.44 -74.28 -5.12
CA VAL A 164 7.24 -73.64 -4.56
C VAL A 164 7.11 -72.27 -5.21
N GLY A 165 5.93 -71.98 -5.77
CA GLY A 165 5.53 -70.66 -6.21
C GLY A 165 4.55 -70.02 -5.22
N VAL A 166 4.67 -68.71 -5.05
CA VAL A 166 3.77 -67.89 -4.22
C VAL A 166 3.43 -66.65 -5.02
N ASP A 167 2.14 -66.40 -5.26
CA ASP A 167 1.69 -65.31 -6.12
C ASP A 167 0.89 -64.25 -5.37
N VAL A 168 1.04 -63.00 -5.82
CA VAL A 168 0.14 -61.89 -5.54
C VAL A 168 -0.54 -61.45 -6.83
N LEU A 169 -1.87 -61.29 -6.80
CA LEU A 169 -2.63 -60.82 -7.95
C LEU A 169 -2.33 -59.34 -8.28
N ALA A 170 -2.19 -59.01 -9.56
CA ALA A 170 -1.92 -57.66 -10.04
C ALA A 170 -2.95 -56.63 -9.55
N VAL A 171 -4.23 -57.02 -9.50
CA VAL A 171 -5.34 -56.20 -9.01
C VAL A 171 -5.07 -55.70 -7.59
N ARG A 172 -4.42 -56.52 -6.74
CA ARG A 172 -4.10 -56.15 -5.36
C ARG A 172 -2.99 -55.10 -5.26
N ILE A 173 -2.03 -55.17 -6.18
CA ILE A 173 -0.96 -54.17 -6.33
C ILE A 173 -1.56 -52.85 -6.83
N GLU A 174 -2.47 -52.91 -7.81
CA GLU A 174 -3.20 -51.73 -8.32
C GLU A 174 -4.11 -51.08 -7.27
N GLU A 175 -4.85 -51.87 -6.50
CA GLU A 175 -5.64 -51.39 -5.35
C GLU A 175 -4.77 -50.60 -4.37
N THR A 176 -3.57 -51.12 -4.08
CA THR A 176 -2.62 -50.46 -3.18
C THR A 176 -2.13 -49.14 -3.77
N ARG A 177 -1.78 -49.11 -5.06
CA ARG A 177 -1.39 -47.87 -5.77
C ARG A 177 -2.51 -46.84 -5.77
N ASN A 178 -3.76 -47.25 -6.02
CA ASN A 178 -4.92 -46.37 -6.04
C ASN A 178 -5.22 -45.78 -4.65
N LYS A 179 -5.11 -46.59 -3.59
CA LYS A 179 -5.25 -46.10 -2.19
C LYS A 179 -4.19 -45.07 -1.84
N VAL A 180 -2.93 -45.31 -2.23
CA VAL A 180 -1.83 -44.35 -2.02
C VAL A 180 -2.04 -43.08 -2.83
N LEU A 181 -2.44 -43.20 -4.10
CA LEU A 181 -2.74 -42.05 -4.96
C LEU A 181 -3.86 -41.18 -4.38
N LEU A 182 -4.99 -41.79 -3.98
CA LEU A 182 -6.11 -41.08 -3.38
C LEU A 182 -5.70 -40.34 -2.11
N PHE A 183 -4.89 -40.99 -1.26
CA PHE A 183 -4.34 -40.37 -0.06
C PHE A 183 -3.46 -39.16 -0.38
N CYS A 184 -2.54 -39.28 -1.33
CA CYS A 184 -1.66 -38.19 -1.77
C CYS A 184 -2.48 -37.01 -2.36
N VAL A 185 -3.49 -37.29 -3.18
CA VAL A 185 -4.37 -36.27 -3.76
C VAL A 185 -5.20 -35.56 -2.68
N ALA A 186 -5.74 -36.30 -1.71
CA ALA A 186 -6.48 -35.72 -0.59
C ALA A 186 -5.59 -34.80 0.26
N LEU A 187 -4.36 -35.25 0.58
CA LEU A 187 -3.38 -34.45 1.31
C LEU A 187 -2.98 -33.19 0.54
N PHE A 188 -2.78 -33.31 -0.77
CA PHE A 188 -2.52 -32.16 -1.65
C PHE A 188 -3.69 -31.16 -1.62
N GLY A 189 -4.93 -31.64 -1.71
CA GLY A 189 -6.12 -30.78 -1.66
C GLY A 189 -6.22 -29.98 -0.35
N VAL A 190 -5.96 -30.64 0.79
CA VAL A 190 -5.98 -29.99 2.12
C VAL A 190 -4.87 -28.93 2.23
N THR A 191 -3.66 -29.27 1.81
CA THR A 191 -2.51 -28.34 1.87
C THR A 191 -2.67 -27.15 0.93
N ALA A 192 -3.14 -27.37 -0.30
CA ALA A 192 -3.46 -26.31 -1.25
C ALA A 192 -4.59 -25.39 -0.72
N GLY A 193 -5.64 -25.97 -0.14
CA GLY A 193 -6.72 -25.21 0.49
C GLY A 193 -6.24 -24.34 1.65
N ALA A 194 -5.39 -24.89 2.52
CA ALA A 194 -4.77 -24.15 3.62
C ALA A 194 -3.89 -22.98 3.11
N LEU A 195 -3.09 -23.20 2.06
CA LEU A 195 -2.27 -22.15 1.44
C LEU A 195 -3.14 -21.01 0.89
N VAL A 196 -4.23 -21.32 0.19
CA VAL A 196 -5.17 -20.31 -0.33
C VAL A 196 -5.83 -19.54 0.81
N LEU A 197 -6.24 -20.23 1.89
CA LEU A 197 -6.82 -19.61 3.07
C LEU A 197 -5.84 -18.64 3.75
N VAL A 198 -4.60 -19.05 3.96
CA VAL A 198 -3.55 -18.21 4.55
C VAL A 198 -3.28 -16.99 3.66
N ALA A 199 -3.13 -17.18 2.35
CA ALA A 199 -2.94 -16.08 1.40
C ALA A 199 -4.11 -15.09 1.43
N TYR A 200 -5.35 -15.59 1.52
CA TYR A 200 -6.55 -14.77 1.67
C TYR A 200 -6.53 -13.97 2.99
N MET A 201 -6.15 -14.61 4.10
CA MET A 201 -6.05 -13.95 5.41
C MET A 201 -4.97 -12.85 5.41
N VAL A 202 -3.77 -13.13 4.90
CA VAL A 202 -2.69 -12.14 4.79
C VAL A 202 -3.13 -10.94 3.96
N ARG A 203 -3.77 -11.18 2.81
CA ARG A 203 -4.30 -10.10 1.97
C ARG A 203 -5.31 -9.23 2.72
N ARG A 204 -6.22 -9.87 3.47
CA ARG A 204 -7.32 -9.16 4.17
C ARG A 204 -6.85 -8.43 5.43
N ARG A 205 -5.97 -9.03 6.23
CA ARG A 205 -5.52 -8.50 7.53
C ARG A 205 -4.25 -7.67 7.48
N VAL A 206 -3.43 -7.81 6.43
CA VAL A 206 -2.13 -7.12 6.36
C VAL A 206 -2.03 -6.24 5.12
N SER A 207 -2.14 -6.82 3.92
CA SER A 207 -1.86 -6.07 2.68
C SER A 207 -2.85 -4.92 2.43
N ARG A 208 -4.16 -5.15 2.68
CA ARG A 208 -5.19 -4.13 2.49
C ARG A 208 -5.06 -2.94 3.45
N PRO A 209 -4.91 -3.13 4.78
CA PRO A 209 -4.65 -2.02 5.71
C PRO A 209 -3.41 -1.20 5.34
N ILE A 210 -2.29 -1.85 4.99
CA ILE A 210 -1.05 -1.14 4.58
C ILE A 210 -1.29 -0.24 3.36
N ALA A 211 -1.99 -0.76 2.34
CA ALA A 211 -2.31 0.05 1.16
C ALA A 211 -3.18 1.27 1.53
N ARG A 212 -4.14 1.11 2.45
CA ARG A 212 -4.97 2.22 2.93
C ARG A 212 -4.17 3.27 3.71
N VAL A 213 -3.21 2.85 4.53
CA VAL A 213 -2.29 3.80 5.21
C VAL A 213 -1.57 4.64 4.17
N LEU A 214 -1.00 4.02 3.14
CA LEU A 214 -0.26 4.72 2.09
C LEU A 214 -1.14 5.75 1.38
N THR A 215 -2.34 5.33 0.93
CA THR A 215 -3.28 6.24 0.26
C THR A 215 -3.74 7.38 1.17
N ALA A 216 -3.97 7.12 2.46
CA ALA A 216 -4.34 8.14 3.43
C ALA A 216 -3.20 9.15 3.63
N THR A 217 -1.96 8.68 3.77
CA THR A 217 -0.80 9.57 3.89
C THR A 217 -0.59 10.41 2.64
N GLU A 218 -0.76 9.84 1.44
CA GLU A 218 -0.69 10.59 0.18
C GLU A 218 -1.79 11.66 0.09
N ALA A 219 -3.01 11.36 0.54
CA ALA A 219 -4.10 12.33 0.60
C ALA A 219 -3.79 13.50 1.54
N ILE A 220 -3.29 13.21 2.75
CA ILE A 220 -2.88 14.23 3.73
C ILE A 220 -1.76 15.11 3.16
N THR A 221 -0.75 14.52 2.53
CA THR A 221 0.34 15.30 1.91
C THR A 221 -0.13 16.18 0.74
N ALA A 222 -1.23 15.80 0.08
CA ALA A 222 -1.87 16.59 -0.96
C ALA A 222 -2.85 17.65 -0.40
N GLY A 223 -2.91 17.83 0.93
CA GLY A 223 -3.81 18.80 1.58
C GLY A 223 -5.27 18.35 1.68
N ARG A 224 -5.56 17.07 1.43
CA ARG A 224 -6.92 16.49 1.53
C ARG A 224 -7.07 15.81 2.89
N TYR A 225 -7.61 16.54 3.85
CA TYR A 225 -7.73 16.12 5.25
C TYR A 225 -9.07 15.48 5.61
N ASP A 226 -10.04 15.52 4.70
CA ASP A 226 -11.42 15.06 4.85
C ASP A 226 -11.63 13.59 4.45
N MET A 227 -10.59 12.96 3.91
CA MET A 227 -10.61 11.56 3.48
C MET A 227 -10.16 10.63 4.62
N PRO A 228 -11.05 9.81 5.21
CA PRO A 228 -10.65 8.88 6.24
C PRO A 228 -9.80 7.75 5.65
N ALA A 229 -8.80 7.29 6.40
CA ALA A 229 -8.02 6.10 6.07
C ALA A 229 -8.92 4.85 5.99
N GLY A 230 -10.03 4.84 6.73
CA GLY A 230 -11.05 3.79 6.67
C GLY A 230 -10.51 2.43 7.07
N ILE A 231 -9.48 2.39 7.92
CA ILE A 231 -8.90 1.15 8.44
C ILE A 231 -9.70 0.77 9.69
N GLY A 232 -10.65 -0.15 9.51
CA GLY A 232 -11.42 -0.73 10.60
C GLY A 232 -10.73 -1.97 11.19
N GLY A 233 -11.18 -2.38 12.38
CA GLY A 233 -10.64 -3.52 13.11
C GLY A 233 -10.44 -3.20 14.58
N ASP A 234 -10.39 -4.25 15.38
CA ASP A 234 -10.06 -4.20 16.82
C ASP A 234 -8.58 -4.55 17.06
N ASP A 235 -7.78 -4.58 16.00
CA ASP A 235 -6.34 -4.84 16.01
C ASP A 235 -5.53 -3.53 15.95
N GLU A 236 -4.20 -3.68 15.90
CA GLU A 236 -3.25 -2.58 15.81
C GLU A 236 -3.46 -1.72 14.56
N PHE A 237 -3.91 -2.32 13.45
CA PHE A 237 -4.24 -1.57 12.22
C PHE A 237 -5.47 -0.70 12.40
N GLY A 238 -6.51 -1.20 13.09
CA GLY A 238 -7.68 -0.38 13.44
C GLY A 238 -7.33 0.79 14.36
N VAL A 239 -6.44 0.58 15.35
CA VAL A 239 -5.92 1.66 16.20
C VAL A 239 -5.15 2.68 15.35
N LEU A 240 -4.23 2.22 14.49
CA LEU A 240 -3.46 3.08 13.60
C LEU A 240 -4.36 3.90 12.67
N GLY A 241 -5.41 3.29 12.11
CA GLY A 241 -6.42 3.96 11.30
C GLY A 241 -7.04 5.15 12.02
N ARG A 242 -7.57 4.92 13.23
CA ARG A 242 -8.17 5.98 14.05
C ARG A 242 -7.18 7.10 14.38
N ARG A 243 -5.91 6.77 14.63
CA ARG A 243 -4.85 7.77 14.91
C ARG A 243 -4.54 8.63 13.68
N ILE A 244 -4.48 8.02 12.50
CA ILE A 244 -4.28 8.75 11.23
C ILE A 244 -5.48 9.67 10.95
N ASP A 245 -6.71 9.19 11.16
CA ASP A 245 -7.92 9.98 10.96
C ASP A 245 -7.98 11.19 11.93
N GLU A 246 -7.63 10.98 13.21
CA GLU A 246 -7.51 12.04 14.21
C GLU A 246 -6.47 13.10 13.79
N MET A 247 -5.30 12.64 13.33
CA MET A 247 -4.22 13.52 12.85
C MET A 247 -4.64 14.31 11.62
N ALA A 248 -5.28 13.66 10.63
CA ALA A 248 -5.78 14.31 9.43
C ALA A 248 -6.77 15.43 9.80
N LYS A 249 -7.72 15.12 10.69
CA LYS A 249 -8.68 16.12 11.20
C LYS A 249 -7.98 17.31 11.86
N GLN A 250 -7.03 17.07 12.74
CA GLN A 250 -6.27 18.14 13.42
C GLN A 250 -5.46 19.00 12.44
N LEU A 251 -4.84 18.39 11.42
CA LEU A 251 -4.14 19.11 10.37
C LEU A 251 -5.08 19.97 9.54
N GLY A 252 -6.24 19.44 9.15
CA GLY A 252 -7.27 20.20 8.45
C GLY A 252 -7.81 21.38 9.28
N GLU A 253 -7.99 21.19 10.58
CA GLU A 253 -8.42 22.24 11.50
C GLU A 253 -7.35 23.33 11.65
N ARG A 254 -6.06 22.94 11.76
CA ARG A 254 -4.93 23.87 11.75
C ARG A 254 -4.82 24.65 10.45
N GLU A 255 -4.99 24.00 9.30
CA GLU A 255 -4.92 24.69 8.00
C GLU A 255 -6.10 25.66 7.82
N ARG A 256 -7.29 25.29 8.29
CA ARG A 256 -8.44 26.19 8.32
C ARG A 256 -8.21 27.38 9.23
N LEU A 257 -7.65 27.17 10.43
CA LEU A 257 -7.27 28.26 11.32
C LEU A 257 -6.24 29.16 10.66
N ARG A 258 -5.18 28.60 10.06
CA ARG A 258 -4.14 29.35 9.35
C ARG A 258 -4.73 30.21 8.23
N THR A 259 -5.59 29.63 7.40
CA THR A 259 -6.27 30.33 6.29
C THR A 259 -7.18 31.44 6.82
N THR A 260 -8.00 31.17 7.83
CA THR A 260 -8.88 32.17 8.43
C THR A 260 -8.09 33.29 9.11
N PHE A 261 -7.06 32.98 9.89
CA PHE A 261 -6.20 33.99 10.52
C PHE A 261 -5.45 34.83 9.49
N GLY A 262 -5.05 34.23 8.35
CA GLY A 262 -4.44 34.94 7.23
C GLY A 262 -5.35 36.00 6.60
N LEU A 263 -6.68 35.94 6.78
CA LEU A 263 -7.59 37.00 6.33
C LEU A 263 -7.58 38.24 7.23
N TYR A 264 -7.06 38.13 8.46
CA TYR A 264 -7.06 39.20 9.45
C TYR A 264 -5.67 39.80 9.71
N VAL A 265 -4.62 39.24 9.10
CA VAL A 265 -3.22 39.61 9.33
C VAL A 265 -2.56 39.76 7.97
N SER A 266 -1.84 40.87 7.75
CA SER A 266 -1.11 41.09 6.49
C SER A 266 -0.09 40.00 6.22
N HIS A 267 0.18 39.72 4.94
CA HIS A 267 1.07 38.62 4.57
C HIS A 267 2.49 38.77 5.16
N GLY A 268 3.02 39.99 5.16
CA GLY A 268 4.33 40.30 5.74
C GLY A 268 4.40 40.02 7.24
N LEU A 269 3.36 40.42 7.99
CA LEU A 269 3.29 40.17 9.43
C LEU A 269 3.09 38.67 9.75
N ALA A 270 2.24 37.99 8.98
CA ALA A 270 2.01 36.55 9.15
C ALA A 270 3.30 35.75 8.94
N GLN A 271 4.11 36.08 7.92
CA GLN A 271 5.39 35.43 7.68
C GLN A 271 6.37 35.64 8.84
N THR A 272 6.49 36.87 9.34
CA THR A 272 7.36 37.17 10.50
C THR A 272 6.92 36.42 11.75
N LEU A 273 5.61 36.34 12.01
CA LEU A 273 5.06 35.62 13.17
C LEU A 273 5.25 34.11 13.05
N LEU A 274 5.15 33.52 11.85
CA LEU A 274 5.31 32.09 11.62
C LEU A 274 6.78 31.63 11.65
N GLN A 275 7.73 32.53 11.35
CA GLN A 275 9.17 32.24 11.40
C GLN A 275 9.76 32.37 12.82
N SER A 276 9.06 33.04 13.74
CA SER A 276 9.50 33.20 15.13
C SER A 276 9.24 31.93 15.93
N GLU A 277 10.26 31.39 16.61
CA GLU A 277 10.10 30.30 17.59
C GLU A 277 9.45 30.77 18.90
N HIS A 278 9.29 32.07 19.09
CA HIS A 278 8.78 32.66 20.32
C HIS A 278 7.42 33.32 20.09
N PRO A 279 6.51 33.26 21.07
CA PRO A 279 5.24 33.97 20.99
C PRO A 279 5.50 35.47 20.85
N PRO A 280 4.65 36.20 20.10
CA PRO A 280 4.79 37.65 19.97
C PRO A 280 4.76 38.29 21.35
N GLN A 281 5.77 39.11 21.64
CA GLN A 281 5.88 39.86 22.88
C GLN A 281 5.42 41.30 22.67
N LEU A 282 4.91 41.91 23.73
CA LEU A 282 4.64 43.34 23.76
C LEU A 282 5.94 44.14 23.65
N GLY A 283 5.85 45.28 22.99
CA GLY A 283 6.99 46.15 22.74
C GLY A 283 7.24 46.31 21.24
N GLY A 284 8.20 47.16 20.93
CA GLY A 284 8.59 47.46 19.56
C GLY A 284 10.02 47.93 19.50
N SER A 285 10.58 47.89 18.31
CA SER A 285 11.91 48.39 18.01
C SER A 285 11.79 49.70 17.23
N GLU A 286 12.65 50.65 17.55
CA GLU A 286 12.80 51.85 16.73
C GLU A 286 13.42 51.46 15.38
N CYS A 287 12.77 51.88 14.30
CA CYS A 287 13.25 51.68 12.95
C CYS A 287 12.88 52.88 12.08
N LEU A 288 13.56 53.01 10.94
CA LEU A 288 13.17 53.96 9.92
C LEU A 288 12.16 53.31 9.00
N ALA A 289 11.02 53.96 8.78
CA ALA A 289 9.98 53.44 7.91
C ALA A 289 9.31 54.56 7.10
N THR A 290 8.66 54.18 6.00
CA THR A 290 7.77 55.08 5.25
C THR A 290 6.34 54.72 5.57
N VAL A 291 5.61 55.66 6.15
CA VAL A 291 4.18 55.49 6.44
C VAL A 291 3.38 56.06 5.29
N VAL A 292 2.38 55.29 4.85
CA VAL A 292 1.43 55.67 3.80
C VAL A 292 0.04 55.70 4.42
N PHE A 293 -0.63 56.84 4.27
CA PHE A 293 -2.07 56.96 4.47
C PHE A 293 -2.73 57.15 3.12
N CYS A 294 -3.83 56.46 2.88
CA CYS A 294 -4.73 56.82 1.80
C CYS A 294 -6.16 56.91 2.29
N ASP A 295 -6.96 57.76 1.64
CA ASP A 295 -8.37 58.00 1.97
C ASP A 295 -9.16 58.41 0.71
N LEU A 296 -10.47 58.11 0.67
CA LEU A 296 -11.31 58.52 -0.46
C LEU A 296 -11.88 59.91 -0.23
N ALA A 297 -11.63 60.82 -1.18
CA ALA A 297 -12.18 62.15 -1.10
C ALA A 297 -13.71 62.12 -1.11
N ASN A 298 -14.32 62.80 -0.13
CA ASN A 298 -15.78 62.93 0.01
C ASN A 298 -16.52 61.59 0.20
N TYR A 299 -15.89 60.58 0.80
CA TYR A 299 -16.53 59.28 1.04
C TYR A 299 -17.88 59.36 1.77
N SER A 300 -18.04 60.28 2.72
CA SER A 300 -19.33 60.50 3.38
C SER A 300 -20.48 60.79 2.40
N ARG A 301 -20.21 61.50 1.28
CA ARG A 301 -21.21 61.76 0.23
C ARG A 301 -21.52 60.51 -0.60
N LEU A 302 -20.56 59.60 -0.77
CA LEU A 302 -20.82 58.31 -1.40
C LEU A 302 -21.81 57.50 -0.54
N GLY A 303 -21.67 57.53 0.79
CA GLY A 303 -22.59 56.87 1.72
C GLY A 303 -24.05 57.31 1.60
N GLU A 304 -24.31 58.55 1.18
CA GLU A 304 -25.67 59.07 0.99
C GLU A 304 -26.31 58.63 -0.34
N CYS A 305 -25.48 58.26 -1.33
CA CYS A 305 -25.94 58.01 -2.71
C CYS A 305 -25.98 56.52 -3.09
N PHE A 306 -25.34 55.67 -2.30
CA PHE A 306 -25.29 54.23 -2.45
C PHE A 306 -26.12 53.54 -1.36
N SER A 307 -26.74 52.41 -1.68
CA SER A 307 -27.30 51.56 -0.62
C SER A 307 -26.17 50.97 0.25
N PRO A 308 -26.45 50.57 1.50
CA PRO A 308 -25.44 49.96 2.38
C PRO A 308 -24.73 48.74 1.76
N ALA A 309 -25.43 47.92 0.99
CA ALA A 309 -24.83 46.76 0.32
C ALA A 309 -23.92 47.18 -0.86
N GLU A 310 -24.34 48.16 -1.67
CA GLU A 310 -23.56 48.64 -2.80
C GLU A 310 -22.26 49.33 -2.33
N ILE A 311 -22.33 50.18 -1.28
CA ILE A 311 -21.13 50.87 -0.78
C ILE A 311 -20.13 49.90 -0.14
N VAL A 312 -20.59 48.88 0.58
CA VAL A 312 -19.71 47.84 1.13
C VAL A 312 -19.04 47.05 0.00
N SER A 313 -19.77 46.70 -1.05
CA SER A 313 -19.18 46.02 -2.21
C SER A 313 -18.12 46.87 -2.90
N LEU A 314 -18.40 48.17 -3.10
CA LEU A 314 -17.47 49.11 -3.71
C LEU A 314 -16.22 49.33 -2.85
N ALA A 315 -16.41 49.48 -1.53
CA ALA A 315 -15.32 49.60 -0.57
C ALA A 315 -14.44 48.35 -0.55
N ASN A 316 -15.02 47.14 -0.50
CA ASN A 316 -14.23 45.90 -0.52
C ASN A 316 -13.41 45.74 -1.82
N GLU A 317 -13.99 46.11 -2.97
CA GLU A 317 -13.30 46.06 -4.26
C GLU A 317 -12.11 47.03 -4.31
N TYR A 318 -12.31 48.27 -3.85
CA TYR A 318 -11.26 49.28 -3.76
C TYR A 318 -10.18 48.91 -2.73
N LEU A 319 -10.56 48.59 -1.50
CA LEU A 319 -9.65 48.26 -0.41
C LEU A 319 -8.79 47.04 -0.78
N GLY A 320 -9.41 46.02 -1.40
CA GLY A 320 -8.69 44.84 -1.89
C GLY A 320 -7.68 45.18 -2.99
N ALA A 321 -8.05 46.03 -3.95
CA ALA A 321 -7.15 46.45 -5.03
C ALA A 321 -5.96 47.27 -4.51
N MET A 322 -6.19 48.22 -3.59
CA MET A 322 -5.12 49.03 -3.01
C MET A 322 -4.22 48.21 -2.09
N ALA A 323 -4.79 47.35 -1.24
CA ALA A 323 -4.02 46.45 -0.38
C ALA A 323 -3.11 45.53 -1.21
N SER A 324 -3.62 44.98 -2.32
CA SER A 324 -2.81 44.14 -3.22
C SER A 324 -1.62 44.88 -3.82
N ILE A 325 -1.76 46.15 -4.18
CA ILE A 325 -0.66 46.98 -4.70
C ILE A 325 0.38 47.28 -3.61
N ILE A 326 -0.09 47.64 -2.42
CA ILE A 326 0.77 47.91 -1.25
C ILE A 326 1.60 46.66 -0.92
N GLU A 327 0.94 45.52 -0.75
CA GLU A 327 1.61 44.25 -0.42
C GLU A 327 2.52 43.76 -1.55
N GLY A 328 2.11 43.91 -2.81
CA GLY A 328 2.91 43.55 -3.99
C GLY A 328 4.24 44.33 -4.10
N ASN A 329 4.29 45.54 -3.54
CA ASN A 329 5.51 46.35 -3.46
C ASN A 329 6.33 46.11 -2.17
N GLY A 330 5.89 45.22 -1.28
CA GLY A 330 6.55 44.92 -0.01
C GLY A 330 6.12 45.82 1.15
N GLY A 331 4.96 46.48 1.04
CA GLY A 331 4.32 47.20 2.13
C GLY A 331 3.52 46.27 3.04
N CYS A 332 3.32 46.69 4.27
CA CYS A 332 2.47 46.03 5.26
C CYS A 332 1.25 46.90 5.56
N VAL A 333 0.05 46.44 5.19
CA VAL A 333 -1.20 47.09 5.61
C VAL A 333 -1.39 46.86 7.11
N LEU A 334 -1.54 47.94 7.87
CA LEU A 334 -1.69 47.92 9.32
C LEU A 334 -3.15 48.00 9.76
N ASP A 335 -3.93 48.82 9.07
CA ASP A 335 -5.34 49.04 9.41
C ASP A 335 -6.15 49.53 8.23
N PHE A 336 -7.44 49.20 8.26
CA PHE A 336 -8.48 49.80 7.42
C PHE A 336 -9.33 50.72 8.30
N ASN A 337 -9.23 52.03 8.06
CA ASN A 337 -9.90 53.06 8.85
C ASN A 337 -11.08 53.62 8.06
N GLY A 338 -12.18 52.86 7.99
CA GLY A 338 -13.32 53.20 7.13
C GLY A 338 -12.95 52.98 5.66
N ASP A 339 -12.85 54.05 4.89
CA ASP A 339 -12.38 54.08 3.49
C ASP A 339 -10.87 54.33 3.35
N GLY A 340 -10.19 54.60 4.47
CA GLY A 340 -8.76 54.80 4.48
C GLY A 340 -7.94 53.54 4.72
N ILE A 341 -6.71 53.52 4.21
CA ILE A 341 -5.71 52.48 4.47
C ILE A 341 -4.50 53.12 5.15
N MET A 342 -4.07 52.53 6.26
CA MET A 342 -2.78 52.81 6.86
C MET A 342 -1.83 51.67 6.54
N ALA A 343 -0.71 51.99 5.90
CA ALA A 343 0.33 51.03 5.58
C ALA A 343 1.71 51.55 5.96
N VAL A 344 2.64 50.62 6.14
CA VAL A 344 4.05 50.92 6.43
C VAL A 344 4.96 50.13 5.49
N PHE A 345 6.03 50.77 5.04
CA PHE A 345 7.11 50.15 4.29
C PHE A 345 8.39 50.23 5.12
N GLY A 346 9.17 49.15 5.15
CA GLY A 346 10.38 49.03 5.97
C GLY A 346 10.15 48.40 7.36
N ALA A 347 8.90 48.04 7.69
CA ALA A 347 8.52 47.28 8.88
C ALA A 347 7.30 46.38 8.56
N PRO A 348 7.16 45.17 9.15
CA PRO A 348 8.14 44.45 9.96
C PRO A 348 9.35 43.96 9.15
N VAL A 349 9.22 43.90 7.82
CA VAL A 349 10.31 43.51 6.92
C VAL A 349 11.09 44.75 6.49
N ALA A 350 12.38 44.78 6.79
CA ALA A 350 13.26 45.88 6.45
C ALA A 350 13.60 45.88 4.95
N HIS A 351 13.42 47.03 4.30
CA HIS A 351 13.77 47.25 2.90
C HIS A 351 14.51 48.58 2.78
N ALA A 352 15.74 48.61 2.25
CA ALA A 352 16.50 49.86 2.15
C ALA A 352 15.85 50.89 1.20
N ASP A 353 15.15 50.40 0.18
CA ASP A 353 14.41 51.18 -0.82
C ASP A 353 12.93 51.43 -0.42
N HIS A 354 12.60 51.30 0.87
CA HIS A 354 11.24 51.46 1.39
C HIS A 354 10.54 52.77 0.97
N PRO A 355 11.19 53.95 0.86
CA PRO A 355 10.54 55.17 0.40
C PRO A 355 10.18 55.13 -1.09
N GLY A 356 11.05 54.51 -1.91
CA GLY A 356 10.81 54.31 -3.34
C GLY A 356 9.69 53.32 -3.60
N ARG A 357 9.61 52.24 -2.82
CA ARG A 357 8.50 51.28 -2.86
C ARG A 357 7.18 51.95 -2.51
N ALA A 358 7.14 52.72 -1.44
CA ALA A 358 5.96 53.44 -1.01
C ALA A 358 5.47 54.45 -2.06
N LEU A 359 6.38 55.24 -2.65
CA LEU A 359 6.04 56.18 -3.71
C LEU A 359 5.55 55.48 -4.98
N ARG A 360 6.19 54.37 -5.38
CA ARG A 360 5.74 53.55 -6.50
C ARG A 360 4.33 53.01 -6.25
N SER A 361 4.06 52.47 -5.06
CA SER A 361 2.72 52.04 -4.67
C SER A 361 1.71 53.16 -4.75
N ALA A 362 2.04 54.37 -4.29
CA ALA A 362 1.13 55.52 -4.39
C ALA A 362 0.76 55.85 -5.84
N ILE A 363 1.73 55.81 -6.76
CA ILE A 363 1.50 56.04 -8.19
C ILE A 363 0.65 54.92 -8.80
N GLU A 364 0.97 53.65 -8.52
CA GLU A 364 0.22 52.48 -8.98
C GLU A 364 -1.22 52.47 -8.44
N MET A 365 -1.42 52.87 -7.18
CA MET A 365 -2.74 53.04 -6.56
C MET A 365 -3.58 54.08 -7.30
N GLN A 366 -3.00 55.22 -7.68
CA GLN A 366 -3.71 56.23 -8.49
C GLN A 366 -4.10 55.69 -9.87
N GLN A 367 -3.20 54.96 -10.53
CA GLN A 367 -3.49 54.34 -11.82
C GLN A 367 -4.61 53.30 -11.70
N ARG A 368 -4.56 52.44 -10.69
CA ARG A 368 -5.62 51.45 -10.44
C ARG A 368 -6.93 52.10 -10.05
N MET A 369 -6.91 53.20 -9.30
CA MET A 369 -8.11 53.96 -8.96
C MET A 369 -8.80 54.52 -10.22
N ASN A 370 -8.02 55.04 -11.18
CA ASN A 370 -8.57 55.51 -12.46
C ASN A 370 -9.19 54.34 -13.26
N GLN A 371 -8.56 53.16 -13.25
CA GLN A 371 -9.13 51.96 -13.88
C GLN A 371 -10.43 51.52 -13.20
N LEU A 372 -10.46 51.48 -11.86
CA LEU A 372 -11.66 51.14 -11.09
C LEU A 372 -12.82 52.11 -11.40
N ASN A 373 -12.55 53.41 -11.48
CA ASN A 373 -13.55 54.40 -11.90
C ASN A 373 -14.14 54.05 -13.28
N GLY A 374 -13.30 53.69 -14.26
CA GLY A 374 -13.76 53.27 -15.59
C GLY A 374 -14.54 51.95 -15.57
N GLU A 375 -14.11 50.98 -14.77
CA GLU A 375 -14.81 49.69 -14.57
C GLU A 375 -16.18 49.87 -13.91
N TRP A 376 -16.28 50.77 -12.94
CA TRP A 376 -17.55 51.10 -12.28
C TRP A 376 -18.45 51.96 -13.16
N GLU A 377 -17.90 52.86 -13.97
CA GLU A 377 -18.64 53.62 -14.98
C GLU A 377 -19.25 52.68 -16.04
N ALA A 378 -18.48 51.73 -16.55
CA ALA A 378 -18.97 50.71 -17.48
C ALA A 378 -20.09 49.82 -16.88
N ARG A 379 -20.08 49.63 -15.54
CA ARG A 379 -21.16 48.95 -14.80
C ARG A 379 -22.37 49.86 -14.48
N GLY A 380 -22.34 51.13 -14.87
CA GLY A 380 -23.41 52.10 -14.62
C GLY A 380 -23.46 52.64 -13.20
N LEU A 381 -22.44 52.37 -12.37
CA LEU A 381 -22.38 52.88 -10.98
C LEU A 381 -22.07 54.38 -10.93
N ALA A 382 -21.48 54.94 -12.00
CA ALA A 382 -21.12 56.35 -12.06
C ALA A 382 -22.30 57.31 -11.86
N VAL A 383 -23.48 56.90 -12.29
CA VAL A 383 -24.72 57.67 -12.12
C VAL A 383 -25.00 57.98 -10.64
N ARG A 384 -24.52 57.14 -9.71
CA ARG A 384 -24.71 57.35 -8.26
C ARG A 384 -23.90 58.53 -7.75
N TRP A 385 -22.60 58.58 -8.01
CA TRP A 385 -21.75 59.69 -7.53
C TRP A 385 -21.90 60.95 -8.39
N GLN A 386 -22.26 60.82 -9.67
CA GLN A 386 -22.62 61.97 -10.51
C GLN A 386 -23.83 62.74 -9.98
N LYS A 387 -24.84 62.04 -9.42
CA LYS A 387 -25.96 62.68 -8.71
C LYS A 387 -25.53 63.49 -7.48
N ALA A 388 -24.40 63.16 -6.89
CA ALA A 388 -23.80 63.89 -5.78
C ALA A 388 -22.87 65.04 -6.22
N GLY A 389 -22.81 65.33 -7.53
CA GLY A 389 -21.93 66.35 -8.10
C GLY A 389 -20.45 65.94 -8.13
N MET A 390 -20.17 64.64 -8.14
CA MET A 390 -18.81 64.12 -8.28
C MET A 390 -18.60 63.57 -9.69
N GLU A 391 -17.47 63.89 -10.32
CA GLU A 391 -17.13 63.34 -11.65
C GLU A 391 -16.56 61.92 -11.55
N GLN A 392 -15.69 61.71 -10.56
CA GLN A 392 -15.00 60.45 -10.30
C GLN A 392 -14.74 60.31 -8.79
N ILE A 393 -14.48 59.07 -8.34
CA ILE A 393 -14.00 58.83 -6.98
C ILE A 393 -12.50 59.12 -6.95
N ILE A 394 -12.06 59.98 -6.04
CA ILE A 394 -10.67 60.44 -5.97
C ILE A 394 -10.01 59.81 -4.74
N LEU A 395 -8.88 59.15 -4.96
CA LEU A 395 -8.00 58.67 -3.90
C LEU A 395 -6.98 59.75 -3.55
N ARG A 396 -6.80 60.01 -2.26
CA ARG A 396 -5.73 60.85 -1.74
C ARG A 396 -4.71 59.99 -1.02
N VAL A 397 -3.43 60.32 -1.17
CA VAL A 397 -2.33 59.57 -0.58
C VAL A 397 -1.34 60.53 0.08
N GLY A 398 -1.00 60.25 1.33
CA GLY A 398 0.02 60.96 2.10
C GLY A 398 1.18 60.03 2.43
N LEU A 399 2.42 60.47 2.16
CA LEU A 399 3.63 59.69 2.44
C LEU A 399 4.62 60.48 3.27
N HIS A 400 5.16 59.85 4.32
CA HIS A 400 6.27 60.42 5.08
C HIS A 400 7.24 59.34 5.52
N THR A 401 8.54 59.65 5.47
CA THR A 401 9.62 58.78 5.94
C THR A 401 10.24 59.39 7.19
N GLY A 402 10.34 58.58 8.24
CA GLY A 402 10.90 59.03 9.51
C GLY A 402 11.04 57.89 10.53
N PRO A 403 11.63 58.17 11.70
CA PRO A 403 11.77 57.18 12.77
C PRO A 403 10.39 56.82 13.32
N VAL A 404 10.19 55.53 13.58
CA VAL A 404 8.97 54.99 14.18
C VAL A 404 9.31 53.85 15.14
N VAL A 405 8.46 53.64 16.13
CA VAL A 405 8.47 52.42 16.94
C VAL A 405 7.48 51.45 16.31
N ALA A 406 7.99 50.36 15.75
CA ALA A 406 7.17 49.31 15.13
C ALA A 406 7.17 48.07 16.03
N GLY A 407 5.99 47.56 16.37
CA GLY A 407 5.88 46.43 17.28
C GLY A 407 4.46 46.06 17.68
N ASN A 408 4.36 45.12 18.62
CA ASN A 408 3.09 44.66 19.15
C ASN A 408 2.69 45.51 20.36
N LEU A 409 1.54 46.15 20.27
CA LEU A 409 0.95 46.93 21.35
C LEU A 409 -0.40 46.34 21.75
N GLY A 410 -0.78 46.54 23.01
CA GLY A 410 -2.00 45.99 23.59
C GLY A 410 -1.78 45.39 24.97
N CYS A 411 -2.48 44.30 25.26
CA CYS A 411 -2.37 43.56 26.52
C CYS A 411 -2.03 42.09 26.28
N ALA A 412 -1.78 41.33 27.34
CA ALA A 412 -1.35 39.92 27.25
C ALA A 412 -2.34 39.03 26.47
N THR A 413 -3.62 39.37 26.42
CA THR A 413 -4.66 38.59 25.72
C THR A 413 -5.01 39.13 24.34
N ARG A 414 -4.58 40.35 23.99
CA ARG A 414 -4.89 40.99 22.71
C ARG A 414 -3.80 41.96 22.32
N MET A 415 -3.03 41.58 21.29
CA MET A 415 -1.98 42.39 20.71
C MET A 415 -2.34 42.78 19.27
N LYS A 416 -1.94 43.99 18.87
CA LYS A 416 -2.01 44.46 17.50
C LYS A 416 -0.62 44.95 17.09
N TYR A 417 -0.13 44.46 15.97
CA TYR A 417 1.07 45.05 15.37
C TYR A 417 0.72 46.45 14.88
N CYS A 418 1.47 47.44 15.32
CA CYS A 418 1.28 48.80 14.89
C CYS A 418 2.58 49.58 14.93
N VAL A 419 2.52 50.74 14.30
CA VAL A 419 3.61 51.68 14.16
C VAL A 419 3.19 52.95 14.88
N MET A 420 4.05 53.43 15.77
CA MET A 420 3.83 54.63 16.56
C MET A 420 4.97 55.62 16.34
N GLY A 421 4.64 56.90 16.43
CA GLY A 421 5.60 57.98 16.30
C GLY A 421 5.01 59.18 15.58
N ASP A 422 5.74 60.30 15.66
CA ASP A 422 5.36 61.53 14.97
C ASP A 422 5.24 61.33 13.46
N THR A 423 6.06 60.44 12.88
CA THR A 423 6.04 60.08 11.47
C THR A 423 4.64 59.65 10.97
N VAL A 424 3.91 58.90 11.80
CA VAL A 424 2.54 58.43 11.48
C VAL A 424 1.58 59.61 11.39
N SER A 425 1.68 60.56 12.34
CA SER A 425 0.84 61.75 12.35
C SER A 425 1.14 62.70 11.18
N VAL A 426 2.41 62.81 10.79
CA VAL A 426 2.83 63.61 9.63
C VAL A 426 2.27 63.02 8.34
N ALA A 427 2.38 61.70 8.13
CA ALA A 427 1.85 61.03 6.95
C ALA A 427 0.33 61.21 6.80
N ALA A 428 -0.43 61.03 7.90
CA ALA A 428 -1.88 61.24 7.90
C ALA A 428 -2.25 62.68 7.51
N ARG A 429 -1.53 63.67 8.03
CA ARG A 429 -1.80 65.08 7.73
C ARG A 429 -1.38 65.48 6.31
N LEU A 430 -0.36 64.84 5.74
CA LEU A 430 -0.01 65.02 4.33
C LEU A 430 -1.12 64.48 3.43
N GLU A 431 -1.73 63.35 3.78
CA GLU A 431 -2.91 62.84 3.07
C GLU A 431 -4.02 63.91 3.09
N GLU A 432 -4.40 64.40 4.28
CA GLU A 432 -5.44 65.42 4.44
C GLU A 432 -5.13 66.70 3.63
N MET A 433 -3.86 67.10 3.57
CA MET A 433 -3.38 68.32 2.89
C MET A 433 -3.64 68.29 1.39
N ASN A 434 -3.78 67.11 0.77
CA ASN A 434 -4.22 67.01 -0.63
C ASN A 434 -5.55 67.73 -0.89
N LYS A 435 -6.43 67.83 0.12
CA LYS A 435 -7.68 68.57 0.02
C LYS A 435 -7.46 70.06 -0.22
N GLU A 436 -6.49 70.64 0.48
CA GLU A 436 -6.17 72.07 0.40
C GLU A 436 -5.37 72.38 -0.86
N LEU A 437 -4.48 71.47 -1.27
CA LEU A 437 -3.63 71.61 -2.44
C LEU A 437 -4.36 71.26 -3.76
N GLY A 438 -5.48 70.54 -3.69
CA GLY A 438 -6.18 70.04 -4.87
C GLY A 438 -5.44 68.90 -5.58
N THR A 439 -4.54 68.22 -4.87
CA THR A 439 -3.66 67.15 -5.39
C THR A 439 -4.18 65.76 -5.00
N ARG A 440 -3.51 64.72 -5.51
CA ARG A 440 -3.86 63.31 -5.22
C ARG A 440 -2.79 62.60 -4.41
N ILE A 441 -1.53 63.00 -4.56
CA ILE A 441 -0.43 62.48 -3.75
C ILE A 441 0.29 63.66 -3.12
N ALA A 442 0.54 63.59 -1.81
CA ALA A 442 1.39 64.52 -1.09
C ALA A 442 2.45 63.75 -0.30
N MET A 443 3.70 64.20 -0.37
CA MET A 443 4.81 63.56 0.30
C MET A 443 5.74 64.58 0.94
N SER A 444 6.46 64.16 1.98
CA SER A 444 7.52 64.98 2.58
C SER A 444 8.79 64.96 1.73
N GLU A 445 9.65 65.94 1.95
CA GLU A 445 11.01 65.98 1.40
C GLU A 445 11.81 64.69 1.68
N ASP A 446 11.71 64.11 2.89
CA ASP A 446 12.38 62.85 3.22
C ASP A 446 12.04 61.70 2.27
N VAL A 447 10.78 61.62 1.80
CA VAL A 447 10.36 60.60 0.83
C VAL A 447 10.99 60.93 -0.52
N ARG A 448 10.90 62.19 -0.97
CA ARG A 448 11.43 62.64 -2.26
C ARG A 448 12.93 62.35 -2.39
N GLN A 449 13.71 62.73 -1.39
CA GLN A 449 15.17 62.58 -1.41
C GLN A 449 15.59 61.09 -1.43
N ARG A 450 14.85 60.22 -0.74
CA ARG A 450 15.21 58.79 -0.59
C ARG A 450 14.58 57.88 -1.63
N ALA A 451 13.48 58.28 -2.28
CA ALA A 451 12.81 57.50 -3.32
C ALA A 451 13.56 57.52 -4.67
N GLY A 452 14.46 58.48 -4.86
CA GLY A 452 15.24 58.69 -6.08
C GLY A 452 14.59 59.67 -7.06
N GLU A 453 15.42 60.37 -7.84
CA GLU A 453 14.96 61.45 -8.73
C GLU A 453 13.97 60.98 -9.80
N ALA A 454 14.18 59.79 -10.39
CA ALA A 454 13.33 59.30 -11.48
C ALA A 454 11.85 59.10 -11.08
N LEU A 455 11.58 58.68 -9.83
CA LEU A 455 10.21 58.48 -9.33
C LEU A 455 9.55 59.77 -8.86
N SER A 456 10.33 60.79 -8.56
CA SER A 456 9.84 62.09 -8.06
C SER A 456 9.70 63.16 -9.14
N GLN A 457 9.98 62.81 -10.40
CA GLN A 457 9.72 63.69 -11.55
C GLN A 457 8.22 63.99 -11.68
N GLY A 458 7.86 65.27 -11.77
CA GLY A 458 6.48 65.74 -11.94
C GLY A 458 5.78 66.22 -10.66
N PHE A 459 6.37 66.00 -9.48
CA PHE A 459 5.85 66.56 -8.24
C PHE A 459 6.16 68.06 -8.14
N VAL A 460 5.15 68.86 -7.79
CA VAL A 460 5.25 70.30 -7.59
C VAL A 460 5.70 70.60 -6.17
N ASP A 461 6.66 71.51 -6.04
CA ASP A 461 7.08 72.05 -4.75
C ASP A 461 5.96 72.93 -4.17
N CYS A 462 5.46 72.55 -2.99
CA CYS A 462 4.37 73.23 -2.30
C CYS A 462 4.85 74.09 -1.12
N ASP A 463 6.15 74.37 -1.05
CA ASP A 463 6.85 75.08 0.02
C ASP A 463 6.73 74.40 1.41
N LEU A 464 7.31 75.06 2.40
CA LEU A 464 7.18 74.71 3.81
C LEU A 464 5.73 74.88 4.29
N ARG A 465 5.10 73.79 4.72
CA ARG A 465 3.73 73.79 5.24
C ARG A 465 3.72 73.50 6.73
N ALA A 466 2.89 74.26 7.45
CA ALA A 466 2.63 74.01 8.86
C ALA A 466 1.75 72.78 9.00
N ILE A 467 2.21 71.81 9.79
CA ILE A 467 1.43 70.64 10.13
C ILE A 467 0.63 70.94 11.40
N ARG A 468 -0.70 70.94 11.30
CA ARG A 468 -1.61 71.28 12.39
C ARG A 468 -1.30 70.47 13.65
N GLY A 469 -1.01 71.12 14.78
CA GLY A 469 -0.64 70.44 16.03
C GLY A 469 0.85 70.13 16.17
N ARG A 470 1.69 70.75 15.34
CA ARG A 470 3.16 70.70 15.43
C ARG A 470 3.73 72.11 15.18
N ASN A 471 4.85 72.44 15.85
CA ASN A 471 5.58 73.69 15.63
C ASN A 471 6.65 73.59 14.52
N LEU A 472 6.70 72.47 13.79
CA LEU A 472 7.69 72.20 12.75
C LEU A 472 7.01 72.27 11.37
N LEU A 473 7.64 73.05 10.49
CA LEU A 473 7.28 73.09 9.07
C LEU A 473 7.85 71.86 8.38
N VAL A 474 7.06 71.24 7.51
CA VAL A 474 7.51 70.14 6.65
C VAL A 474 7.49 70.65 5.21
N HIS A 475 8.56 70.37 4.47
CA HIS A 475 8.62 70.70 3.05
C HIS A 475 7.84 69.65 2.27
N VAL A 476 6.83 70.10 1.52
CA VAL A 476 5.83 69.22 0.89
C VAL A 476 5.96 69.24 -0.62
N PHE A 477 5.87 68.07 -1.22
CA PHE A 477 5.80 67.85 -2.66
C PHE A 477 4.49 67.15 -3.00
N ALA A 478 3.80 67.58 -4.06
CA ALA A 478 2.51 67.02 -4.41
C ALA A 478 2.32 66.81 -5.92
N LEU A 479 1.44 65.86 -6.27
CA LEU A 479 1.09 65.46 -7.64
C LEU A 479 -0.42 65.38 -7.84
#